data_AF-A0A7X6P3M9-F1
#
_entry.id   AF-A0A7X6P3M9-F1
#
_cell.length_a   1.000
_cell.length_b   1.000
_cell.length_c   1.000
_cell.angle_alpha   90.00
_cell.angle_beta   90.00
_cell.angle_gamma   90.00
#
_symmetry.space_group_name_H-M   'P 1'
#
loop_
_entity.id
_entity.type
_entity.pdbx_description
1 polymer ?
#
loop_
_entity_poly.entity_id
_entity_poly.type
_entity_poly.pdbx_seq_one_letter_code
_entity_poly.pdbx_strand_id
1 'polypeptide(L)'
;MINWIERLPAYSGSGLLLVADGGATNCRVAICDPDGTMRGYFKAHGRPTNARAVGEAAAAANLVFTVEAALADAGVSATEIETALITSASVDTEARSAYLSASLDN
;
A
#
# COMPACT_ATOMS: atom_id res chain seq x y z
N MET A 1 -8.15 -10.28 -18.95
CA MET A 1 -7.43 -9.34 -18.05
C MET A 1 -6.31 -10.15 -17.40
N ILE A 2 -5.07 -9.67 -17.37
CA ILE A 2 -3.97 -10.39 -16.71
C ILE A 2 -4.26 -10.40 -15.20
N ASN A 3 -4.26 -11.58 -14.57
CA ASN A 3 -4.23 -11.69 -13.13
C ASN A 3 -2.79 -11.45 -12.67
N TRP A 4 -2.48 -10.23 -12.26
CA TRP A 4 -1.12 -9.85 -11.86
C TRP A 4 -0.65 -10.58 -10.60
N ILE A 5 -1.57 -11.04 -9.75
CA ILE A 5 -1.27 -11.80 -8.53
C ILE A 5 -0.63 -13.15 -8.87
N GLU A 6 -1.12 -13.84 -9.90
CA GLU A 6 -0.58 -15.13 -10.37
C GLU A 6 0.74 -15.02 -11.15
N ARG A 7 1.20 -13.79 -11.40
CA ARG A 7 2.45 -13.51 -12.13
C ARG A 7 3.59 -13.05 -11.25
N LEU A 8 3.33 -12.85 -9.95
CA LEU A 8 4.35 -12.52 -8.97
C LEU A 8 4.96 -13.81 -8.39
N PRO A 9 6.25 -13.79 -8.00
CA PRO A 9 6.81 -14.84 -7.16
C PRO A 9 5.95 -15.06 -5.92
N ALA A 10 5.86 -16.31 -5.46
CA ALA A 10 5.16 -16.62 -4.22
C ALA A 10 5.80 -15.84 -3.07
N TYR A 11 5.00 -15.08 -2.34
CA TYR A 11 5.43 -14.45 -1.10
C TYR A 11 5.61 -15.54 -0.03
N SER A 12 6.79 -15.58 0.61
CA SER A 12 7.14 -16.60 1.61
C SER A 12 7.04 -16.13 3.05
N GLY A 13 6.56 -14.90 3.29
CA GLY A 13 6.39 -14.37 4.63
C GLY A 13 5.23 -15.04 5.36
N SER A 14 5.22 -14.91 6.69
CA SER A 14 4.29 -15.65 7.57
C SER A 14 3.35 -14.74 8.37
N GLY A 15 3.61 -13.44 8.37
CA GLY A 15 2.87 -12.42 9.09
C GLY A 15 1.96 -11.59 8.20
N LEU A 16 1.28 -10.64 8.82
CA LEU A 16 0.22 -9.88 8.17
C LEU A 16 0.77 -8.99 7.05
N LEU A 17 -0.01 -8.93 5.99
CA LEU A 17 0.21 -8.09 4.82
C LEU A 17 -0.66 -6.85 4.91
N LEU A 18 -0.07 -5.68 4.67
CA LEU A 18 -0.79 -4.45 4.36
C LEU A 18 -0.65 -4.18 2.88
N VAL A 19 -1.78 -4.00 2.19
CA VAL A 19 -1.79 -3.66 0.75
C VAL A 19 -2.54 -2.36 0.54
N ALA A 20 -1.83 -1.33 0.10
CA ALA A 20 -2.41 -0.06 -0.28
C ALA A 20 -2.42 0.09 -1.80
N ASP A 21 -3.60 0.36 -2.37
CA ASP A 21 -3.78 0.80 -3.75
C ASP A 21 -4.18 2.27 -3.77
N GLY A 22 -3.17 3.11 -3.97
CA GLY A 22 -3.28 4.55 -4.00
C GLY A 22 -3.63 5.10 -5.37
N GLY A 23 -4.79 5.73 -5.50
CA GLY A 23 -5.28 6.32 -6.73
C GLY A 23 -5.29 7.85 -6.73
N ALA A 24 -5.62 8.42 -7.90
CA ALA A 24 -5.79 9.86 -8.06
C ALA A 24 -7.00 10.43 -7.33
N THR A 25 -8.05 9.63 -7.10
CA THR A 25 -9.30 10.08 -6.49
C THR A 25 -9.57 9.45 -5.13
N ASN A 26 -8.93 8.31 -4.83
CA ASN A 26 -9.20 7.52 -3.64
C ASN A 26 -8.00 6.59 -3.40
N CYS A 27 -7.78 6.19 -2.14
CA CYS A 27 -6.84 5.15 -1.76
C CYS A 27 -7.62 4.07 -1.01
N ARG A 28 -7.34 2.79 -1.30
CA ARG A 28 -7.91 1.67 -0.56
C ARG A 28 -6.80 0.87 0.09
N VAL A 29 -7.05 0.40 1.30
CA VAL A 29 -6.11 -0.43 2.04
C VAL A 29 -6.80 -1.71 2.48
N ALA A 30 -6.11 -2.83 2.31
CA ALA A 30 -6.50 -4.14 2.84
C ALA A 30 -5.42 -4.63 3.81
N ILE A 31 -5.86 -5.27 4.90
CA ILE A 31 -5.00 -6.06 5.78
C ILE A 31 -5.32 -7.53 5.49
N CYS A 32 -4.32 -8.35 5.21
CA CYS A 32 -4.50 -9.76 4.85
C CYS A 32 -3.56 -10.66 5.64
N ASP A 33 -3.96 -11.90 5.85
CA ASP A 33 -3.04 -13.00 6.16
C ASP A 33 -2.12 -13.28 4.95
N PRO A 34 -0.98 -13.97 5.15
CA PRO A 34 -0.07 -14.34 4.05
C PRO A 34 -0.72 -15.13 2.92
N ASP A 35 -1.78 -15.89 3.22
CA ASP A 35 -2.53 -16.67 2.24
C ASP A 35 -3.53 -15.83 1.41
N GLY A 36 -3.60 -14.52 1.69
CA GLY A 36 -4.50 -13.59 1.02
C GLY A 36 -5.87 -13.45 1.69
N THR A 37 -6.14 -14.15 2.79
CA THR A 37 -7.38 -13.99 3.56
C THR A 37 -7.47 -12.59 4.14
N MET A 38 -8.53 -11.86 3.80
CA MET A 38 -8.70 -10.46 4.21
C MET A 38 -9.18 -10.36 5.66
N ARG A 39 -8.45 -9.60 6.48
CA ARG A 39 -8.72 -9.29 7.89
C ARG A 39 -9.46 -7.97 8.06
N GLY A 40 -9.14 -6.97 7.23
CA GLY A 40 -9.79 -5.65 7.24
C GLY A 40 -9.63 -4.93 5.91
N TYR A 41 -10.54 -4.00 5.63
CA TYR A 41 -10.58 -3.28 4.37
C TYR A 41 -11.17 -1.88 4.51
N PHE A 42 -10.47 -0.88 3.99
CA PHE A 42 -10.96 0.49 3.99
C PHE A 42 -10.89 1.13 2.59
N LYS A 43 -12.04 1.64 2.13
CA LYS A 43 -12.19 2.36 0.84
C LYS A 43 -13.17 3.53 0.90
N ALA A 44 -14.26 3.40 1.66
CA ALA A 44 -15.40 4.32 1.61
C ALA A 44 -15.01 5.79 1.82
N HIS A 45 -13.97 6.05 2.63
CA HIS A 45 -13.42 7.39 2.87
C HIS A 45 -11.92 7.49 2.56
N GLY A 46 -11.42 6.58 1.75
CA GLY A 46 -10.08 6.65 1.21
C GLY A 46 -9.85 7.98 0.48
N ARG A 47 -8.69 8.61 0.72
CA ARG A 47 -8.39 9.93 0.15
C ARG A 47 -7.35 9.83 -0.98
N PRO A 48 -7.32 10.79 -1.92
CA PRO A 48 -6.32 10.82 -2.99
C PRO A 48 -4.87 10.71 -2.49
N THR A 49 -4.07 9.85 -3.09
CA THR A 49 -2.62 9.72 -2.79
C THR A 49 -1.73 10.11 -3.96
N ASN A 50 -2.32 10.67 -5.03
CA ASN A 50 -1.56 11.24 -6.14
C ASN A 50 -0.94 12.58 -5.72
N ALA A 51 0.37 12.58 -5.47
CA ALA A 51 1.11 13.77 -5.07
C ALA A 51 1.08 14.91 -6.10
N ARG A 52 0.93 14.62 -7.40
CA ARG A 52 0.77 15.66 -8.44
C ARG A 52 -0.60 16.36 -8.34
N ALA A 53 -1.59 15.71 -7.76
CA ALA A 53 -2.95 16.26 -7.62
C ALA A 53 -3.14 17.04 -6.31
N VAL A 54 -2.59 16.54 -5.19
CA VAL A 54 -2.84 17.08 -3.85
C VAL A 54 -1.60 17.60 -3.12
N GLY A 55 -0.40 17.41 -3.69
CA GLY A 55 0.88 17.68 -3.03
C GLY A 55 1.38 16.50 -2.20
N GLU A 56 2.69 16.41 -2.00
CA GLU A 56 3.35 15.26 -1.33
C GLU A 56 2.90 15.09 0.12
N ALA A 57 2.87 16.17 0.91
CA ALA A 57 2.49 16.12 2.31
C ALA A 57 1.03 15.65 2.50
N ALA A 58 0.11 16.15 1.65
CA ALA A 58 -1.28 15.74 1.69
C ALA A 58 -1.45 14.28 1.23
N ALA A 59 -0.74 13.86 0.18
CA ALA A 59 -0.76 12.47 -0.29
C ALA A 59 -0.26 11.50 0.80
N ALA A 60 0.80 11.85 1.52
CA ALA A 60 1.30 11.05 2.64
C ALA A 60 0.29 10.97 3.80
N ALA A 61 -0.28 12.10 4.21
CA ALA A 61 -1.31 12.14 5.26
C ALA A 61 -2.56 11.33 4.87
N ASN A 62 -2.97 11.38 3.60
CA ASN A 62 -4.10 10.63 3.08
C ASN A 62 -3.86 9.11 3.08
N LEU A 63 -2.63 8.68 2.77
CA LEU A 63 -2.24 7.27 2.87
C LEU A 63 -2.29 6.80 4.33
N VAL A 64 -1.67 7.55 5.25
CA VAL A 64 -1.67 7.23 6.69
C VAL A 64 -3.09 7.12 7.23
N PHE A 65 -3.96 8.09 6.92
CA PHE A 65 -5.36 8.05 7.31
C PHE A 65 -6.08 6.77 6.85
N THR A 66 -5.85 6.37 5.59
CA THR A 66 -6.50 5.19 5.01
C THR A 66 -5.95 3.90 5.62
N VAL A 67 -4.65 3.86 5.93
CA VAL A 67 -3.98 2.73 6.61
C VAL A 67 -4.50 2.56 8.04
N GLU A 68 -4.54 3.63 8.83
CA GLU A 68 -5.02 3.59 10.21
C GLU A 68 -6.47 3.11 10.28
N ALA A 69 -7.31 3.54 9.34
CA ALA A 69 -8.69 3.08 9.27
C ALA A 69 -8.80 1.57 8.94
N ALA A 70 -7.96 1.05 8.06
CA ALA A 70 -7.95 -0.40 7.75
C ALA A 70 -7.38 -1.24 8.90
N LEU A 71 -6.37 -0.74 9.61
CA LEU A 71 -5.83 -1.38 10.81
C LEU A 71 -6.87 -1.44 11.94
N ALA A 72 -7.60 -0.34 12.14
CA ALA A 72 -8.70 -0.29 13.10
C ALA A 72 -9.85 -1.24 12.74
N ASP A 73 -10.22 -1.33 11.47
CA ASP A 73 -11.23 -2.28 10.96
C ASP A 73 -10.80 -3.74 11.17
N ALA A 74 -9.52 -4.05 10.97
CA ALA A 74 -8.95 -5.37 11.21
C ALA A 74 -8.76 -5.70 12.70
N GLY A 75 -8.76 -4.69 13.60
CA GLY A 75 -8.41 -4.86 15.01
C GLY A 75 -6.93 -5.20 15.23
N VAL A 76 -6.04 -4.69 14.38
CA VAL A 76 -4.60 -5.03 14.32
C VAL A 76 -3.73 -3.79 14.54
N SER A 77 -2.61 -3.94 15.24
CA SER A 77 -1.57 -2.92 15.37
C SER A 77 -0.64 -2.87 14.15
N ALA A 78 -0.14 -1.69 13.81
CA ALA A 78 0.89 -1.53 12.77
C ALA A 78 2.16 -2.38 13.04
N THR A 79 2.45 -2.70 14.30
CA THR A 79 3.60 -3.55 14.69
C THR A 79 3.42 -5.02 14.35
N GLU A 80 2.20 -5.46 14.03
CA GLU A 80 1.88 -6.84 13.65
C GLU A 80 1.98 -7.05 12.12
N ILE A 81 2.15 -5.97 11.35
CA ILE A 81 2.35 -6.03 9.91
C ILE A 81 3.80 -6.45 9.61
N GLU A 82 3.97 -7.61 8.97
CA GLU A 82 5.29 -8.08 8.53
C GLU A 82 5.71 -7.40 7.23
N THR A 83 4.77 -7.16 6.31
CA THR A 83 5.08 -6.58 5.01
C THR A 83 3.99 -5.63 4.54
N ALA A 84 4.40 -4.47 4.03
CA ALA A 84 3.52 -3.48 3.43
C ALA A 84 3.84 -3.31 1.93
N LEU A 85 2.86 -3.62 1.07
CA LEU A 85 2.90 -3.29 -0.35
C LEU A 85 2.10 -2.01 -0.57
N ILE A 86 2.77 -0.94 -0.98
CA ILE A 86 2.14 0.36 -1.19
C ILE A 86 2.34 0.78 -2.64
N THR A 87 1.25 0.87 -3.38
CA THR A 87 1.25 1.52 -4.70
C THR A 87 0.56 2.88 -4.56
N SER A 88 1.01 3.85 -5.35
CA SER A 88 0.28 5.11 -5.49
C SER A 88 0.50 5.69 -6.89
N ALA A 89 -0.49 6.40 -7.42
CA ALA A 89 -0.31 7.18 -8.63
C ALA A 89 0.76 8.27 -8.43
N SER A 90 1.54 8.53 -9.48
CA SER A 90 2.61 9.55 -9.50
C SER A 90 3.83 9.27 -8.61
N VAL A 91 4.11 8.00 -8.31
CA VAL A 91 5.36 7.57 -7.63
C VAL A 91 6.55 7.40 -8.58
N ASP A 92 6.31 7.50 -9.89
CA ASP A 92 7.26 7.44 -11.00
C ASP A 92 8.05 8.75 -11.15
N THR A 93 8.77 9.17 -10.11
CA THR A 93 9.72 10.29 -10.23
C THR A 93 11.12 9.76 -10.57
N GLU A 94 11.90 10.51 -11.37
CA GLU A 94 13.31 10.16 -11.65
C GLU A 94 14.12 9.96 -10.36
N ALA A 95 13.83 10.78 -9.32
CA ALA A 95 14.44 10.65 -8.00
C ALA A 95 14.10 9.33 -7.29
N ARG A 96 12.85 8.83 -7.39
CA ARG A 96 12.48 7.51 -6.85
C ARG A 96 13.04 6.35 -7.68
N SER A 97 13.16 6.51 -9.00
CA SER A 97 13.82 5.51 -9.85
C SER A 97 15.28 5.33 -9.45
N ALA A 98 16.02 6.43 -9.20
CA ALA A 98 17.41 6.37 -8.76
C ALA A 98 17.58 5.68 -7.39
N TYR A 99 16.67 5.92 -6.45
CA TYR A 99 16.66 5.27 -5.15
C TYR A 99 16.43 3.75 -5.25
N LEU A 100 15.49 3.32 -6.09
CA LEU A 100 15.21 1.90 -6.32
C LEU A 100 16.33 1.18 -7.06
N SER A 101 16.97 1.83 -8.03
CA SER A 101 18.14 1.26 -8.72
C SER A 101 19.34 1.10 -7.80
N ALA A 102 19.60 2.06 -6.91
CA ALA A 102 20.72 1.98 -5.97
C ALA A 102 20.57 0.88 -4.91
N SER A 103 19.34 0.45 -4.61
CA SER A 103 19.07 -0.64 -3.65
C SER A 103 19.25 -2.05 -4.20
N LEU A 104 19.45 -2.21 -5.51
CA LEU A 104 19.65 -3.51 -6.18
C LEU A 104 21.13 -3.89 -6.35
N ASP A 105 22.04 -2.98 -6.01
CA ASP A 105 23.49 -3.16 -6.12
C ASP A 105 24.17 -3.54 -4.77
N ASN A 106 23.38 -3.82 -3.72
CA ASN A 106 23.82 -4.31 -2.40
C ASN A 106 23.28 -5.72 -2.14
#